data_AF-A0A0Q9MQP5-F1
#
_entry.id   AF-A0A0Q9MQP5-F1
#
_cell.length_a   1.000
_cell.length_b   1.000
_cell.length_c   1.000
_cell.angle_alpha   90.00
_cell.angle_beta   90.00
_cell.angle_gamma   90.00
#
_symmetry.space_group_name_H-M   'P 1'
#
loop_
_entity.id
_entity.type
_entity.pdbx_description
1 polymer ?
#
loop_
_entity_poly.entity_id
_entity_poly.type
_entity_poly.pdbx_seq_one_letter_code
_entity_poly.pdbx_strand_id
1 'polypeptide(L)'
;MSRLQPDPSDGPPPAGGDYVTVDDTGDFGYHRSEQELLAAFEYVGEARSIIDRRGNDYLLVMDPNRRLVLGPALGPVEFHWLGQAWQAAQNVHVERHRIRRFHPGTREQLLRDLFETLVLERVPDPGAGSWSLDVGGVTTRLQSLQEVDHRLSRQSRLEQARVRDPFGRTYRPVLHRRHWYMPAAAGLMVYVETPPHGDAPG
;
A
#
# COMPACT_ATOMS: atom_id res chain seq x y z
N MET A 1 36.55 8.69 38.25
CA MET A 1 36.18 7.40 37.61
C MET A 1 34.69 7.44 37.32
N SER A 2 34.30 7.96 36.16
CA SER A 2 32.89 8.05 35.74
C SER A 2 32.53 6.80 34.94
N ARG A 3 31.52 6.06 35.39
CA ARG A 3 30.97 4.91 34.68
C ARG A 3 30.22 5.40 33.43
N LEU A 4 30.63 4.91 32.27
CA LEU A 4 29.85 4.98 31.04
C LEU A 4 28.48 4.33 31.29
N GLN A 5 27.44 5.14 31.11
CA GLN A 5 26.06 4.70 31.08
C GLN A 5 25.81 4.09 29.70
N PRO A 6 25.31 2.86 29.57
CA PRO A 6 24.98 2.29 28.27
C PRO A 6 23.82 3.07 27.63
N ASP A 7 23.99 3.35 26.35
CA ASP A 7 23.04 4.01 25.45
C ASP A 7 21.74 3.17 25.35
N PRO A 8 20.53 3.72 25.55
CA PRO A 8 19.30 2.97 25.37
C PRO A 8 18.95 2.90 23.88
N SER A 9 19.59 2.00 23.13
CA SER A 9 19.17 1.64 21.76
C SER A 9 19.25 0.16 21.42
N ASP A 10 19.24 -0.73 22.42
CA ASP A 10 19.16 -2.20 22.25
C ASP A 10 17.85 -2.81 22.79
N GLY A 11 16.75 -2.07 22.72
CA GLY A 11 15.42 -2.61 23.00
C GLY A 11 14.82 -3.27 21.76
N PRO A 12 14.09 -4.40 21.87
CA PRO A 12 13.24 -4.86 20.77
C PRO A 12 12.29 -3.73 20.35
N PRO A 13 12.01 -3.57 19.04
CA PRO A 13 11.11 -2.53 18.57
C PRO A 13 9.78 -2.59 19.34
N PRO A 14 9.12 -1.44 19.59
CA PRO A 14 7.87 -1.40 20.33
C PRO A 14 6.85 -2.32 19.67
N ALA A 15 6.38 -3.31 20.44
CA ALA A 15 5.38 -4.26 20.00
C ALA A 15 4.10 -3.54 19.57
N GLY A 16 3.65 -3.78 18.33
CA GLY A 16 2.31 -3.43 17.86
C GLY A 16 2.27 -2.29 16.83
N GLY A 17 2.82 -2.56 15.65
CA GLY A 17 2.59 -1.76 14.45
C GLY A 17 2.38 -2.68 13.25
N ASP A 18 1.74 -2.16 12.22
CA ASP A 18 1.76 -2.70 10.87
C ASP A 18 3.07 -2.34 10.16
N TYR A 19 3.43 -3.17 9.18
CA TYR A 19 4.66 -3.09 8.42
C TYR A 19 4.36 -3.17 6.93
N VAL A 20 5.18 -2.48 6.15
CA VAL A 20 5.25 -2.62 4.70
C VAL A 20 6.56 -3.29 4.35
N THR A 21 6.54 -4.27 3.45
CA THR A 21 7.76 -4.90 2.93
C THR A 21 7.98 -4.53 1.48
N VAL A 22 9.25 -4.41 1.11
CA VAL A 22 9.68 -4.43 -0.29
C VAL A 22 10.47 -5.72 -0.48
N ASP A 23 10.00 -6.61 -1.34
CA ASP A 23 10.71 -7.87 -1.60
C ASP A 23 11.88 -7.70 -2.60
N ASP A 24 12.59 -8.78 -2.90
CA ASP A 24 13.70 -8.80 -3.85
C ASP A 24 13.28 -8.52 -5.31
N THR A 25 12.01 -8.73 -5.65
CA THR A 25 11.41 -8.36 -6.94
C THR A 25 11.04 -6.88 -7.02
N GLY A 26 11.01 -6.19 -5.87
CA GLY A 26 10.61 -4.81 -5.74
C GLY A 26 9.09 -4.63 -5.54
N ASP A 27 8.36 -5.71 -5.24
CA ASP A 27 6.94 -5.65 -4.95
C ASP A 27 6.68 -5.27 -3.49
N PHE A 28 5.52 -4.68 -3.24
CA PHE A 28 5.15 -4.18 -1.91
C PHE A 28 4.11 -5.07 -1.24
N GLY A 29 4.40 -5.46 0.01
CA GLY A 29 3.50 -6.22 0.87
C GLY A 29 3.07 -5.42 2.10
N TYR A 30 1.91 -5.76 2.67
CA TYR A 30 1.42 -5.18 3.93
C TYR A 30 1.13 -6.26 4.97
N HIS A 31 1.58 -6.02 6.19
CA HIS A 31 1.49 -6.94 7.31
C HIS A 31 0.96 -6.20 8.53
N ARG A 32 -0.14 -6.66 9.15
CA ARG A 32 -0.79 -5.93 10.25
C ARG A 32 -0.05 -6.01 11.58
N SER A 33 0.92 -6.92 11.66
CA SER A 33 1.71 -7.18 12.85
C SER A 33 3.04 -7.83 12.47
N GLU A 34 3.99 -7.78 13.40
CA GLU A 34 5.27 -8.49 13.26
C GLU A 34 5.06 -10.00 13.11
N GLN A 35 4.06 -10.58 13.76
CA GLN A 35 3.74 -12.00 13.59
C GLN A 35 3.31 -12.34 12.16
N GLU A 36 2.48 -11.49 11.55
CA GLU A 36 2.07 -11.68 10.16
C GLU A 36 3.27 -11.52 9.21
N LEU A 37 4.09 -10.49 9.46
CA LEU A 37 5.32 -10.24 8.73
C LEU A 37 6.25 -11.46 8.76
N LEU A 38 6.58 -11.98 9.94
CA LEU A 38 7.48 -13.13 10.08
C LEU A 38 6.90 -14.42 9.51
N ALA A 39 5.57 -14.54 9.42
CA ALA A 39 4.91 -15.69 8.78
C ALA A 39 4.94 -15.61 7.25
N ALA A 40 5.22 -14.45 6.66
CA ALA A 40 5.24 -14.24 5.22
C ALA A 40 6.61 -14.54 4.58
N PHE A 41 7.66 -14.75 5.37
CA PHE A 41 9.03 -14.96 4.90
C PHE A 41 9.64 -16.24 5.47
N GLU A 42 10.44 -16.92 4.65
CA GLU A 42 11.14 -18.14 5.03
C GLU A 42 12.63 -17.86 5.33
N TYR A 43 13.24 -16.89 4.64
CA TYR A 43 14.68 -16.64 4.70
C TYR A 43 15.04 -15.18 4.96
N VAL A 44 16.23 -14.99 5.53
CA VAL A 44 16.88 -13.67 5.59
C VAL A 44 17.17 -13.19 4.17
N GLY A 45 16.83 -11.94 3.89
CA GLY A 45 17.12 -11.28 2.61
C GLY A 45 16.01 -11.36 1.56
N GLU A 46 14.92 -12.09 1.80
CA GLU A 46 13.74 -12.06 0.93
C GLU A 46 13.04 -10.70 0.96
N ALA A 47 13.02 -10.05 2.13
CA ALA A 47 12.65 -8.66 2.26
C ALA A 47 13.90 -7.77 2.10
N ARG A 48 13.92 -6.96 1.03
CA ARG A 48 14.95 -5.95 0.81
C ARG A 48 14.85 -4.79 1.80
N SER A 49 13.62 -4.45 2.21
CA SER A 49 13.33 -3.41 3.19
C SER A 49 12.03 -3.73 3.91
N ILE A 50 11.97 -3.42 5.20
CA ILE A 50 10.78 -3.57 6.04
C ILE A 50 10.56 -2.23 6.72
N ILE A 51 9.40 -1.62 6.52
CA ILE A 51 9.15 -0.23 6.87
C ILE A 51 7.98 -0.17 7.86
N ASP A 52 8.18 0.49 9.00
CA ASP A 52 7.09 0.78 9.96
C ASP A 52 6.34 2.07 9.60
N ARG A 53 5.25 2.38 10.33
CA ARG A 53 4.48 3.63 10.12
C ARG A 53 5.25 4.93 10.37
N ARG A 54 6.36 4.86 11.14
CA ARG A 54 7.25 6.00 11.37
C ARG A 54 8.27 6.14 10.24
N GLY A 55 8.29 5.19 9.31
CA GLY A 55 9.20 5.12 8.18
C GLY A 55 10.58 4.64 8.58
N ASN A 56 10.73 3.93 9.70
CA ASN A 56 12.00 3.27 10.01
C ASN A 56 12.12 2.00 9.19
N ASP A 57 13.33 1.74 8.70
CA ASP A 57 13.69 0.55 7.97
C ASP A 57 14.25 -0.53 8.91
N TYR A 58 13.98 -1.78 8.60
CA TYR A 58 14.37 -2.98 9.33
C TYR A 58 14.76 -4.07 8.35
N LEU A 59 15.50 -5.07 8.85
CA LEU A 59 15.81 -6.29 8.12
C LEU A 59 15.40 -7.51 8.93
N LEU A 60 15.15 -8.61 8.23
CA LEU A 60 15.03 -9.92 8.86
C LEU A 60 16.41 -10.43 9.24
N VAL A 61 16.52 -11.01 10.43
CA VAL A 61 17.76 -11.63 10.91
C VAL A 61 17.45 -12.98 11.55
N MET A 62 18.47 -13.82 11.68
CA MET A 62 18.37 -15.05 12.45
C MET A 62 18.80 -14.77 13.89
N ASP A 63 17.96 -15.14 14.86
CA ASP A 63 18.35 -15.14 16.26
C ASP A 63 19.35 -16.28 16.58
N PRO A 64 19.94 -16.32 17.78
CA PRO A 64 20.84 -17.40 18.19
C PRO A 64 20.21 -18.81 18.16
N ASN A 65 18.88 -18.91 18.20
CA ASN A 65 18.13 -20.17 18.12
C ASN A 65 17.76 -20.56 16.69
N ARG A 66 18.28 -19.85 15.68
CA ARG A 66 17.95 -20.03 14.26
C ARG A 66 16.46 -19.82 13.98
N ARG A 67 15.86 -18.82 14.62
CA ARG A 67 14.52 -18.32 14.29
C ARG A 67 14.64 -17.01 13.54
N LEU A 68 13.80 -16.85 12.52
CA LEU A 68 13.65 -15.60 11.81
C LEU A 68 12.98 -14.59 12.74
N VAL A 69 13.60 -13.42 12.92
CA VAL A 69 13.09 -12.33 13.75
C VAL A 69 13.29 -11.00 13.02
N LEU A 70 12.52 -9.98 13.43
CA LEU A 70 12.74 -8.62 12.98
C LEU A 70 13.98 -8.06 13.70
N GLY A 71 14.96 -7.60 12.93
CA GLY A 71 16.16 -6.97 13.48
C GLY A 71 15.89 -5.61 14.12
N PRO A 72 16.94 -4.95 14.67
CA PRO A 72 16.81 -3.58 15.16
C PRO A 72 16.52 -2.62 14.00
N ALA A 73 15.92 -1.46 14.32
CA ALA A 73 15.71 -0.39 13.36
C ALA A 73 17.06 0.11 12.81
N LEU A 74 17.18 0.19 11.49
CA LEU A 74 18.36 0.74 10.81
C LEU A 74 18.32 2.26 10.67
N GLY A 75 17.18 2.87 11.01
CA GLY A 75 16.94 4.29 10.88
C GLY A 75 15.90 4.61 9.80
N PRO A 76 15.73 5.89 9.43
CA PRO A 76 14.71 6.30 8.49
C PRO A 76 14.99 5.79 7.07
N VAL A 77 13.98 5.27 6.39
CA VAL A 77 14.04 4.94 4.97
C VAL A 77 14.21 6.21 4.13
N GLU A 78 15.02 6.11 3.07
CA GLU A 78 15.23 7.22 2.14
C GLU A 78 13.95 7.54 1.35
N PHE A 79 13.45 8.77 1.55
CA PHE A 79 12.15 9.20 1.03
C PHE A 79 12.05 9.15 -0.49
N HIS A 80 13.08 9.64 -1.19
CA HIS A 80 13.10 9.66 -2.66
C HIS A 80 13.14 8.24 -3.23
N TRP A 81 13.92 7.35 -2.59
CA TRP A 81 13.97 5.95 -2.98
C TRP A 81 12.62 5.28 -2.80
N LEU A 82 11.96 5.47 -1.64
CA LEU A 82 10.66 4.87 -1.36
C LEU A 82 9.60 5.30 -2.39
N GLY A 83 9.57 6.59 -2.74
CA GLY A 83 8.66 7.12 -3.76
C GLY A 83 8.91 6.50 -5.14
N GLN A 84 10.17 6.40 -5.56
CA GLN A 84 10.53 5.78 -6.85
C GLN A 84 10.24 4.28 -6.86
N ALA A 85 10.56 3.57 -5.78
CA ALA A 85 10.31 2.14 -5.64
C ALA A 85 8.81 1.85 -5.70
N TRP A 86 8.01 2.64 -4.98
CA TRP A 86 6.55 2.50 -5.01
C TRP A 86 6.00 2.76 -6.41
N GLN A 87 6.41 3.84 -7.08
CA GLN A 87 6.00 4.12 -8.46
C GLN A 87 6.40 3.00 -9.43
N ALA A 88 7.59 2.41 -9.25
CA ALA A 88 8.04 1.28 -10.05
C ALA A 88 7.17 0.04 -9.83
N ALA A 89 6.92 -0.34 -8.57
CA ALA A 89 6.05 -1.47 -8.23
C ALA A 89 4.64 -1.29 -8.78
N GLN A 90 4.10 -0.08 -8.66
CA GLN A 90 2.83 0.32 -9.26
C GLN A 90 2.77 0.08 -10.78
N ASN A 91 3.86 0.31 -11.50
CA ASN A 91 3.90 0.12 -12.96
C ASN A 91 4.16 -1.34 -13.37
N VAL A 92 4.97 -2.07 -12.59
CA VAL A 92 5.35 -3.46 -12.90
C VAL A 92 4.25 -4.43 -12.47
N HIS A 93 3.67 -4.25 -11.29
CA HIS A 93 2.68 -5.12 -10.66
C HIS A 93 1.30 -4.47 -10.63
N VAL A 94 0.81 -4.01 -11.78
CA VAL A 94 -0.47 -3.28 -11.90
C VAL A 94 -1.64 -4.08 -11.33
N GLU A 95 -1.62 -5.41 -11.45
CA GLU A 95 -2.66 -6.30 -10.92
C GLU A 95 -2.74 -6.34 -9.40
N ARG A 96 -1.62 -6.09 -8.71
CA ARG A 96 -1.54 -6.00 -7.24
C ARG A 96 -1.79 -4.57 -6.78
N HIS A 97 -1.23 -3.61 -7.52
CA HIS A 97 -1.30 -2.20 -7.22
C HIS A 97 -2.16 -1.46 -8.23
N ARG A 98 -3.46 -1.37 -7.97
CA ARG A 98 -4.48 -0.81 -8.86
C ARG A 98 -4.90 0.59 -8.45
N ILE A 99 -4.60 1.04 -7.23
CA ILE A 99 -4.94 2.37 -6.74
C ILE A 99 -3.78 3.32 -7.02
N ARG A 100 -4.07 4.39 -7.76
CA ARG A 100 -3.10 5.44 -8.14
C ARG A 100 -3.44 6.73 -7.41
N ARG A 101 -2.81 6.96 -6.26
CA ARG A 101 -2.89 8.22 -5.51
C ARG A 101 -1.91 9.26 -6.05
N PHE A 102 -2.19 10.53 -5.79
CA PHE A 102 -1.24 11.60 -6.07
C PHE A 102 0.03 11.41 -5.24
N HIS A 103 1.19 11.59 -5.87
CA HIS A 103 2.46 11.51 -5.16
C HIS A 103 2.58 12.72 -4.22
N PRO A 104 2.81 12.49 -2.92
CA PRO A 104 2.79 13.58 -1.97
C PRO A 104 4.11 14.30 -1.87
N GLY A 105 4.05 15.56 -1.45
CA GLY A 105 5.23 16.43 -1.27
C GLY A 105 6.02 16.18 0.02
N THR A 106 5.55 15.31 0.93
CA THR A 106 6.21 15.04 2.22
C THR A 106 6.32 13.55 2.52
N ARG A 107 7.28 13.19 3.37
CA ARG A 107 7.54 11.81 3.81
C ARG A 107 6.37 11.21 4.57
N GLU A 108 5.79 11.96 5.48
CA GLU A 108 4.68 11.50 6.32
C GLU A 108 3.44 11.21 5.48
N GLN A 109 3.20 12.02 4.46
CA GLN A 109 2.08 11.80 3.55
C GLN A 109 2.34 10.60 2.63
N LEU A 110 3.57 10.38 2.16
CA LEU A 110 3.92 9.18 1.38
C LEU A 110 3.70 7.91 2.18
N LEU A 111 4.20 7.86 3.42
CA LEU A 111 4.03 6.71 4.30
C LEU A 111 2.55 6.46 4.57
N ARG A 112 1.80 7.50 4.93
CA ARG A 112 0.34 7.38 5.13
C ARG A 112 -0.35 6.82 3.89
N ASP A 113 -0.12 7.42 2.73
CA ASP A 113 -0.78 7.00 1.49
C ASP A 113 -0.38 5.60 1.05
N LEU A 114 0.88 5.21 1.26
CA LEU A 114 1.38 3.86 1.00
C LEU A 114 0.66 2.82 1.87
N PHE A 115 0.67 3.01 3.19
CA PHE A 115 0.02 2.11 4.13
C PHE A 115 -1.48 1.99 3.87
N GLU A 116 -2.17 3.12 3.70
CA GLU A 116 -3.60 3.12 3.38
C GLU A 116 -3.88 2.41 2.05
N THR A 117 -3.07 2.65 1.01
CA THR A 117 -3.25 1.99 -0.29
C THR A 117 -3.10 0.49 -0.19
N LEU A 118 -2.05 0.00 0.49
CA LEU A 118 -1.82 -1.44 0.63
C LEU A 118 -2.90 -2.11 1.48
N VAL A 119 -3.42 -1.43 2.50
CA VAL A 119 -4.59 -1.89 3.26
C VAL A 119 -5.82 -2.04 2.36
N LEU A 120 -6.07 -1.07 1.48
CA LEU A 120 -7.21 -1.08 0.55
C LEU A 120 -7.12 -2.17 -0.53
N GLU A 121 -5.90 -2.52 -0.94
CA GLU A 121 -5.63 -3.52 -1.98
C GLU A 121 -5.65 -4.96 -1.44
N ARG A 122 -5.61 -5.12 -0.11
CA ARG A 122 -5.69 -6.41 0.55
C ARG A 122 -7.11 -7.01 0.47
N VAL A 123 -7.18 -8.27 0.03
CA VAL A 123 -8.44 -9.02 -0.16
C VAL A 123 -8.80 -9.86 1.09
N PRO A 124 -10.09 -9.98 1.41
CA PRO A 124 -10.90 -8.92 2.00
C PRO A 124 -10.48 -8.66 3.46
N ASP A 125 -10.11 -7.42 3.79
CA ASP A 125 -9.91 -7.01 5.18
C ASP A 125 -11.20 -6.37 5.76
N PRO A 126 -11.88 -7.00 6.73
CA PRO A 126 -13.06 -6.42 7.37
C PRO A 126 -12.76 -5.11 8.13
N GLY A 127 -11.50 -4.81 8.43
CA GLY A 127 -11.06 -3.59 9.11
C GLY A 127 -10.94 -2.36 8.19
N ALA A 128 -10.86 -2.54 6.87
CA ALA A 128 -10.61 -1.43 5.94
C ALA A 128 -11.79 -0.45 5.84
N GLY A 129 -13.01 -0.86 6.25
CA GLY A 129 -14.23 -0.05 6.10
C GLY A 129 -14.91 -0.25 4.75
N SER A 130 -15.95 0.53 4.46
CA SER A 130 -16.75 0.35 3.24
C SER A 130 -16.41 1.34 2.14
N TRP A 131 -16.40 0.83 0.92
CA TRP A 131 -16.31 1.60 -0.32
C TRP A 131 -17.66 2.21 -0.68
N SER A 132 -17.65 3.33 -1.40
CA SER A 132 -18.85 3.90 -2.03
C SER A 132 -18.64 4.03 -3.53
N LEU A 133 -19.61 3.61 -4.33
CA LEU A 133 -19.61 3.77 -5.78
C LEU A 133 -20.79 4.67 -6.17
N ASP A 134 -20.51 5.83 -6.73
CA ASP A 134 -21.50 6.69 -7.38
C ASP A 134 -21.48 6.49 -8.89
N VAL A 135 -22.65 6.22 -9.47
CA VAL A 135 -22.84 6.17 -10.93
C VAL A 135 -24.08 6.98 -11.26
N GLY A 136 -23.89 8.13 -11.92
CA GLY A 136 -25.00 8.99 -12.33
C GLY A 136 -25.84 9.53 -11.17
N GLY A 137 -25.22 9.80 -10.01
CA GLY A 137 -25.89 10.33 -8.82
C GLY A 137 -26.54 9.27 -7.91
N VAL A 138 -26.40 7.99 -8.24
CA VAL A 138 -26.81 6.89 -7.36
C VAL A 138 -25.58 6.33 -6.66
N THR A 139 -25.50 6.57 -5.35
CA THR A 139 -24.42 6.05 -4.50
C THR A 139 -24.79 4.70 -3.90
N THR A 140 -23.92 3.70 -4.09
CA THR A 140 -24.03 2.35 -3.53
C THR A 140 -22.85 2.07 -2.59
N ARG A 141 -23.12 1.51 -1.41
CA ARG A 141 -22.09 1.08 -0.46
C ARG A 141 -21.66 -0.36 -0.76
N LEU A 142 -20.36 -0.61 -0.77
CA LEU A 142 -19.71 -1.87 -1.12
C LEU A 142 -18.65 -2.22 -0.06
N GLN A 143 -18.36 -3.50 0.14
CA GLN A 143 -17.45 -3.94 1.20
C GLN A 143 -16.01 -4.15 0.73
N SER A 144 -15.78 -4.24 -0.58
CA SER A 144 -14.44 -4.46 -1.12
C SER A 144 -14.26 -3.86 -2.50
N LEU A 145 -13.00 -3.67 -2.88
CA LEU A 145 -12.65 -3.26 -4.24
C LEU A 145 -13.07 -4.30 -5.29
N GLN A 146 -13.14 -5.59 -4.93
CA GLN A 146 -13.64 -6.65 -5.80
C GLN A 146 -15.15 -6.48 -6.10
N GLU A 147 -15.95 -6.08 -5.11
CA GLU A 147 -17.36 -5.77 -5.34
C GLU A 147 -17.53 -4.53 -6.24
N VAL A 148 -16.65 -3.54 -6.08
CA VAL A 148 -16.58 -2.37 -6.99
C VAL A 148 -16.29 -2.83 -8.42
N ASP A 149 -15.27 -3.67 -8.62
CA ASP A 149 -14.93 -4.23 -9.94
C ASP A 149 -16.13 -4.97 -10.55
N HIS A 150 -16.79 -5.82 -9.77
CA HIS A 150 -17.95 -6.58 -10.24
C HIS A 150 -19.10 -5.67 -10.69
N ARG A 151 -19.38 -4.61 -9.92
CA ARG A 151 -20.41 -3.62 -10.27
C ARG A 151 -20.05 -2.82 -11.52
N LEU A 152 -18.80 -2.38 -11.63
CA LEU A 152 -18.31 -1.59 -12.76
C LEU A 152 -18.17 -2.42 -14.04
N SER A 153 -17.88 -3.72 -13.96
CA SER A 153 -17.77 -4.61 -15.13
C SER A 153 -19.05 -4.66 -15.97
N ARG A 154 -20.20 -4.35 -15.37
CA ARG A 154 -21.52 -4.33 -16.01
C ARG A 154 -21.89 -2.96 -16.56
N GLN A 155 -21.03 -1.94 -16.38
CA GLN A 155 -21.27 -0.57 -16.80
C GLN A 155 -20.56 -0.27 -18.13
N SER A 156 -21.27 0.42 -19.02
CA SER A 156 -20.73 0.84 -20.32
C SER A 156 -20.01 2.20 -20.26
N ARG A 157 -20.27 3.01 -19.23
CA ARG A 157 -19.78 4.39 -19.07
C ARG A 157 -18.98 4.59 -17.79
N LEU A 158 -17.75 4.10 -17.76
CA LEU A 158 -16.85 4.22 -16.59
C LEU A 158 -16.51 5.67 -16.25
N GLU A 159 -16.54 6.57 -17.23
CA GLU A 159 -16.24 7.99 -17.07
C GLU A 159 -17.21 8.72 -16.12
N GLN A 160 -18.42 8.20 -15.98
CA GLN A 160 -19.45 8.73 -15.07
C GLN A 160 -19.35 8.16 -13.66
N ALA A 161 -18.55 7.11 -13.45
CA ALA A 161 -18.40 6.48 -12.16
C ALA A 161 -17.40 7.26 -11.27
N ARG A 162 -17.73 7.35 -9.99
CA ARG A 162 -16.83 7.83 -8.93
C ARG A 162 -16.78 6.81 -7.82
N VAL A 163 -15.58 6.41 -7.44
CA VAL A 163 -15.36 5.43 -6.37
C VAL A 163 -14.75 6.17 -5.20
N ARG A 164 -15.29 6.00 -4.00
CA ARG A 164 -14.74 6.56 -2.77
C ARG A 164 -14.25 5.43 -1.88
N ASP A 165 -13.01 5.55 -1.42
CA ASP A 165 -12.46 4.61 -0.45
C ASP A 165 -12.93 4.94 0.98
N PRO A 166 -12.75 4.00 1.92
CA PRO A 166 -13.02 4.22 3.35
C PRO A 166 -12.25 5.39 4.00
N PHE A 167 -11.11 5.80 3.43
CA PHE A 167 -10.34 6.97 3.88
C PHE A 167 -10.86 8.29 3.28
N GLY A 168 -11.95 8.24 2.51
CA GLY A 168 -12.63 9.40 1.96
C GLY A 168 -12.04 9.93 0.66
N ARG A 169 -11.02 9.27 0.08
CA ARG A 169 -10.43 9.64 -1.21
C ARG A 169 -11.34 9.22 -2.36
N THR A 170 -11.33 9.99 -3.45
CA THR A 170 -12.18 9.74 -4.62
C THR A 170 -11.35 9.39 -5.84
N TYR A 171 -11.80 8.39 -6.57
CA TYR A 171 -11.13 7.82 -7.73
C TYR A 171 -12.06 7.77 -8.93
N ARG A 172 -11.46 7.94 -10.11
CA ARG A 172 -12.07 7.58 -11.39
C ARG A 172 -11.56 6.19 -11.80
N PRO A 173 -12.45 5.22 -12.07
CA PRO A 173 -12.04 3.95 -12.63
C PRO A 173 -11.62 4.14 -14.09
N VAL A 174 -10.48 3.56 -14.46
CA VAL A 174 -9.92 3.58 -15.80
C VAL A 174 -9.58 2.15 -16.19
N LEU A 175 -9.96 1.77 -17.41
CA LEU A 175 -9.64 0.45 -17.93
C LEU A 175 -8.22 0.48 -18.50
N HIS A 176 -7.30 -0.17 -17.80
CA HIS A 176 -5.92 -0.32 -18.21
C HIS A 176 -5.77 -1.53 -19.14
N ARG A 177 -5.35 -1.28 -20.38
CA ARG A 177 -5.05 -2.34 -21.35
C ARG A 177 -3.58 -2.73 -21.21
N ARG A 178 -3.33 -3.98 -20.78
CA ARG A 178 -1.97 -4.52 -20.63
C ARG A 178 -1.23 -4.62 -21.97
N HIS A 179 -1.96 -4.88 -23.06
CA HIS A 179 -1.44 -4.91 -24.42
C HIS A 179 -2.44 -4.30 -25.41
N TRP A 180 -1.94 -3.59 -26.41
CA TRP A 180 -2.76 -2.91 -27.43
C TRP A 180 -3.66 -3.87 -28.23
N TYR A 181 -3.25 -5.14 -28.36
CA TYR A 181 -3.98 -6.17 -29.11
C TYR A 181 -5.01 -6.95 -28.28
N MET A 182 -5.09 -6.73 -26.96
CA MET A 182 -6.11 -7.39 -26.15
C MET A 182 -7.47 -6.69 -26.29
N PRO A 183 -8.59 -7.45 -26.33
CA PRO A 183 -9.93 -6.87 -26.31
C PRO A 183 -10.11 -5.95 -25.11
N ALA A 184 -10.85 -4.84 -25.27
CA ALA A 184 -11.10 -3.90 -24.18
C ALA A 184 -11.68 -4.60 -22.93
N ALA A 185 -12.53 -5.62 -23.11
CA ALA A 185 -13.12 -6.43 -22.04
C ALA A 185 -12.10 -7.25 -21.22
N ALA A 186 -10.87 -7.42 -21.69
CA ALA A 186 -9.78 -8.08 -20.97
C ALA A 186 -8.89 -7.10 -20.19
N GLY A 187 -9.25 -5.81 -20.15
CA GLY A 187 -8.53 -4.78 -19.42
C GLY A 187 -8.70 -4.90 -17.90
N LEU A 188 -7.68 -4.49 -17.16
CA LEU A 188 -7.68 -4.41 -15.71
C LEU A 188 -8.23 -3.05 -15.26
N MET A 189 -9.12 -3.01 -14.27
CA MET A 189 -9.54 -1.72 -13.70
C MET A 189 -8.46 -1.15 -12.78
N VAL A 190 -8.10 0.11 -13.04
CA VAL A 190 -7.18 0.92 -12.24
C VAL A 190 -7.95 2.14 -11.73
N TYR A 191 -7.72 2.52 -10.48
CA TYR A 191 -8.45 3.58 -9.79
C TYR A 191 -7.54 4.79 -9.63
N VAL A 192 -7.76 5.82 -10.44
CA VAL A 192 -6.91 7.03 -10.44
C VAL A 192 -7.56 8.09 -9.57
N GLU A 193 -6.83 8.57 -8.57
CA GLU A 193 -7.30 9.60 -7.65
C GLU A 193 -7.65 10.86 -8.45
N THR A 194 -8.79 11.45 -8.10
CA THR A 194 -9.23 12.73 -8.65
C THR A 194 -9.19 13.76 -7.53
N PRO A 195 -8.75 15.01 -7.81
CA PRO A 195 -8.82 16.05 -6.80
C PRO A 195 -10.28 16.22 -6.35
N PRO A 196 -10.52 16.58 -5.08
CA PRO A 196 -11.86 16.93 -4.62
C PRO A 196 -12.41 18.02 -5.54
N HIS A 197 -13.68 17.91 -5.91
CA HIS A 197 -14.36 18.88 -6.75
C HIS A 197 -14.42 20.22 -5.99
N GLY A 198 -13.40 21.07 -6.15
CA GLY A 198 -13.18 22.24 -5.30
C GLY A 198 -11.99 23.12 -5.66
N ASP A 199 -10.94 22.59 -6.30
CA ASP A 199 -9.81 23.42 -6.78
C ASP A 199 -9.53 23.15 -8.26
N ALA A 200 -10.28 23.85 -9.12
CA ALA A 200 -9.75 24.22 -10.43
C ALA A 200 -9.02 25.55 -10.24
N PRO A 201 -7.73 25.67 -10.61
CA PRO A 201 -7.15 27.00 -10.79
C PRO A 201 -7.88 27.65 -11.98
N GLY A 202 -8.59 28.73 -11.69
CA GLY A 202 -9.10 29.65 -12.72
C GLY A 202 -7.98 30.42 -13.40
#